data_AF-A0AA37UP58-F1
#
_entry.id   AF-A0AA37UP58-F1
#
_cell.length_a   1.000
_cell.length_b   1.000
_cell.length_c   1.000
_cell.angle_alpha   90.00
_cell.angle_beta   90.00
_cell.angle_gamma   90.00
#
_symmetry.space_group_name_H-M   'P 1'
#
loop_
_entity.id
_entity.type
_entity.pdbx_description
1 polymer ?
#
loop_
_entity_poly.entity_id
_entity_poly.type
_entity_poly.pdbx_seq_one_letter_code
_entity_poly.pdbx_strand_id
1 'polypeptide(L)'
;MRRLAFIAHAGAASITTTQRYSRLEHSLGVLALVAHFAPDDHAARAAALLHDVGHLAFSHSVEGFAGLNHHAIGRARIRSLDPVLREHGLDAETVIAIDEGRVPSPLFAVAGGLKLDHLDSFLRSGQAHGRTVSPPWELLRRLRLRGGTVDADAATAAELIDLIVGEARGHRASANVAAVAVLRSLVAELLADASGELLDRFAAWTDDELWAALLADPRTAERTRAFRRSPDAWRALLRPADAVPGPAQIEHVIARGYLDLPMVDGELRGSAEVLELRAGLPLRYLVEPY
;
A
#
# COMPACT_ATOMS: atom_id res chain seq x y z
N MET A 1 -11.59 10.92 -5.69
CA MET A 1 -10.32 11.52 -5.24
C MET A 1 -10.33 12.02 -3.81
N ARG A 2 -11.12 13.04 -3.42
CA ARG A 2 -11.02 13.65 -2.07
C ARG A 2 -11.17 12.66 -0.90
N ARG A 3 -11.99 11.61 -1.04
CA ARG A 3 -12.08 10.49 -0.10
C ARG A 3 -10.73 9.92 0.32
N LEU A 4 -9.76 9.82 -0.61
CA LEU A 4 -8.44 9.24 -0.35
C LEU A 4 -7.62 10.06 0.68
N ALA A 5 -8.02 11.30 0.99
CA ALA A 5 -7.40 12.10 2.06
C ALA A 5 -7.64 11.50 3.45
N PHE A 6 -8.68 10.68 3.59
CA PHE A 6 -9.12 10.06 4.86
C PHE A 6 -8.79 8.56 4.90
N ILE A 7 -7.85 8.12 4.06
CA ILE A 7 -7.41 6.73 3.98
C ILE A 7 -5.90 6.70 4.10
N ALA A 8 -5.39 6.13 5.18
CA ALA A 8 -3.96 5.99 5.43
C ALA A 8 -3.32 5.06 4.40
N HIS A 9 -2.30 5.55 3.68
CA HIS A 9 -1.58 4.76 2.68
C HIS A 9 -0.91 3.52 3.29
N ALA A 10 -0.26 3.71 4.45
CA ALA A 10 0.37 2.64 5.22
C ALA A 10 -0.64 1.69 5.92
N GLY A 11 -1.94 1.88 5.68
CA GLY A 11 -3.00 1.06 6.27
C GLY A 11 -2.95 1.05 7.79
N ALA A 12 -3.15 -0.13 8.40
CA ALA A 12 -3.16 -0.28 9.85
C ALA A 12 -1.83 0.11 10.52
N ALA A 13 -0.72 0.13 9.78
CA ALA A 13 0.56 0.62 10.31
C ALA A 13 0.47 2.06 10.83
N SER A 14 -0.44 2.88 10.29
CA SER A 14 -0.67 4.25 10.75
C SER A 14 -1.15 4.37 12.20
N ILE A 15 -1.66 3.26 12.77
CA ILE A 15 -2.14 3.19 14.16
C ILE A 15 -0.98 3.14 15.13
N THR A 16 0.10 2.44 14.78
CA THR A 16 1.24 2.13 15.66
C THR A 16 2.54 2.81 15.24
N THR A 17 2.57 3.48 14.10
CA THR A 17 3.78 4.10 13.53
C THR A 17 3.56 5.58 13.20
N THR A 18 4.63 6.25 12.78
CA THR A 18 4.62 7.64 12.32
C THR A 18 4.06 7.82 10.90
N GLN A 19 3.70 6.73 10.21
CA GLN A 19 3.20 6.75 8.83
C GLN A 19 1.76 7.25 8.74
N ARG A 20 1.60 8.58 8.80
CA ARG A 20 0.29 9.27 8.83
C ARG A 20 -0.20 9.79 7.48
N TYR A 21 0.57 9.58 6.41
CA TYR A 21 0.25 10.06 5.08
C TYR A 21 -0.90 9.28 4.43
N SER A 22 -1.69 9.99 3.65
CA SER A 22 -2.90 9.52 2.99
C SER A 22 -2.64 8.97 1.59
N ARG A 23 -3.58 8.18 1.07
CA ARG A 23 -3.58 7.75 -0.33
C ARG A 23 -3.69 8.92 -1.30
N LEU A 24 -4.35 10.02 -0.91
CA LEU A 24 -4.38 11.21 -1.74
C LEU A 24 -2.99 11.80 -1.93
N GLU A 25 -2.20 11.89 -0.86
CA GLU A 25 -0.82 12.38 -0.96
C GLU A 25 0.05 11.45 -1.81
N HIS A 26 -0.15 10.14 -1.70
CA HIS A 26 0.49 9.14 -2.56
C HIS A 26 0.10 9.32 -4.04
N SER A 27 -1.19 9.38 -4.38
CA SER A 27 -1.65 9.59 -5.77
C SER A 27 -1.14 10.90 -6.36
N LEU A 28 -1.06 11.97 -5.56
CA LEU A 28 -0.47 13.25 -6.00
C LEU A 28 1.05 13.14 -6.20
N GLY A 29 1.74 12.37 -5.37
CA GLY A 29 3.16 12.06 -5.52
C GLY A 29 3.45 11.28 -6.81
N VAL A 30 2.69 10.22 -7.09
CA VAL A 30 2.81 9.45 -8.34
C VAL A 30 2.46 10.32 -9.55
N LEU A 31 1.43 11.16 -9.47
CA LEU A 31 1.13 12.15 -10.52
C LEU A 31 2.32 13.09 -10.76
N ALA A 32 2.97 13.58 -9.70
CA ALA A 32 4.14 14.45 -9.82
C ALA A 32 5.33 13.72 -10.46
N LEU A 33 5.54 12.44 -10.14
CA LEU A 33 6.56 11.60 -10.77
C LEU A 33 6.28 11.41 -12.26
N VAL A 34 5.05 11.09 -12.65
CA VAL A 34 4.69 10.97 -14.07
C VAL A 34 4.86 12.31 -14.79
N ALA A 35 4.42 13.43 -14.18
CA ALA A 35 4.63 14.76 -14.76
C ALA A 35 6.11 15.14 -14.91
N HIS A 36 7.00 14.58 -14.07
CA HIS A 36 8.45 14.78 -14.17
C HIS A 36 9.06 13.96 -15.31
N PHE A 37 8.76 12.66 -15.40
CA PHE A 37 9.40 11.76 -16.36
C PHE A 37 8.72 11.70 -17.73
N ALA A 38 7.43 12.01 -17.80
CA ALA A 38 6.61 11.96 -19.00
C ALA A 38 5.60 13.13 -19.00
N PRO A 39 6.08 14.39 -19.09
CA PRO A 39 5.24 15.59 -18.93
C PRO A 39 4.05 15.66 -19.89
N ASP A 40 4.23 15.14 -21.10
CA ASP A 40 3.26 15.17 -22.19
C ASP A 40 2.29 13.97 -22.19
N ASP A 41 2.49 12.99 -21.31
CA ASP A 41 1.62 11.80 -21.20
C ASP A 41 0.42 12.07 -20.29
N HIS A 42 -0.56 12.81 -20.82
CA HIS A 42 -1.78 13.16 -20.09
C HIS A 42 -2.59 11.95 -19.61
N ALA A 43 -2.58 10.86 -20.38
CA ALA A 43 -3.29 9.64 -20.03
C ALA A 43 -2.64 8.93 -18.84
N ALA A 44 -1.30 8.82 -18.83
CA ALA A 44 -0.58 8.28 -17.68
C ALA A 44 -0.71 9.17 -16.44
N ARG A 45 -0.81 10.50 -16.60
CA ARG A 45 -1.06 11.41 -15.48
C ARG A 45 -2.45 11.19 -14.87
N ALA A 46 -3.47 10.98 -15.71
CA ALA A 46 -4.80 10.62 -15.23
C ALA A 46 -4.80 9.26 -14.53
N ALA A 47 -4.13 8.24 -15.10
CA ALA A 47 -3.97 6.94 -14.47
C ALA A 47 -3.22 7.03 -13.13
N ALA A 48 -2.12 7.79 -13.07
CA ALA A 48 -1.36 8.03 -11.84
C ALA A 48 -2.21 8.66 -10.74
N LEU A 49 -3.06 9.62 -11.09
CA LEU A 49 -3.97 10.25 -10.14
C LEU A 49 -5.06 9.28 -9.65
N LEU A 50 -5.51 8.35 -10.51
CA LEU A 50 -6.68 7.51 -10.27
C LEU A 50 -6.36 6.07 -9.84
N HIS A 51 -5.12 5.60 -9.93
CA HIS A 51 -4.73 4.20 -9.66
C HIS A 51 -5.24 3.69 -8.31
N ASP A 52 -5.25 4.60 -7.33
CA ASP A 52 -5.57 4.30 -5.94
C ASP A 52 -7.05 4.56 -5.57
N VAL A 53 -7.87 5.00 -6.53
CA VAL A 53 -9.25 5.45 -6.28
C VAL A 53 -10.13 4.33 -5.74
N GLY A 54 -9.75 3.07 -5.93
CA GLY A 54 -10.48 1.88 -5.49
C GLY A 54 -10.19 1.43 -4.05
N HIS A 55 -9.21 2.01 -3.36
CA HIS A 55 -8.80 1.51 -2.04
C HIS A 55 -9.86 1.66 -0.95
N LEU A 56 -9.89 0.67 -0.07
CA LEU A 56 -10.74 0.60 1.13
C LEU A 56 -10.10 1.36 2.30
N ALA A 57 -10.87 1.55 3.37
CA ALA A 57 -10.36 2.03 4.65
C ALA A 57 -9.17 1.18 5.11
N PHE A 58 -8.11 1.80 5.61
CA PHE A 58 -6.84 1.16 5.95
C PHE A 58 -6.23 0.34 4.81
N SER A 59 -6.46 0.74 3.55
CA SER A 59 -5.63 0.26 2.44
C SER A 59 -5.72 -1.26 2.24
N HIS A 60 -4.60 -1.91 1.92
CA HIS A 60 -4.52 -3.36 1.80
C HIS A 60 -4.78 -4.11 3.12
N SER A 61 -4.79 -3.44 4.28
CA SER A 61 -4.96 -4.12 5.56
C SER A 61 -6.30 -4.85 5.64
N VAL A 62 -7.37 -4.32 5.04
CA VAL A 62 -8.71 -4.94 5.04
C VAL A 62 -9.09 -5.49 3.67
N GLU A 63 -8.14 -5.63 2.76
CA GLU A 63 -8.43 -6.22 1.45
C GLU A 63 -8.78 -7.71 1.58
N GLY A 64 -9.63 -8.18 0.67
CA GLY A 64 -10.06 -9.57 0.56
C GLY A 64 -11.28 -9.95 1.40
N PHE A 65 -11.78 -9.05 2.27
CA PHE A 65 -13.04 -9.28 2.96
C PHE A 65 -14.22 -9.24 1.99
N ALA A 66 -15.11 -10.23 2.10
CA ALA A 66 -16.33 -10.35 1.30
C ALA A 66 -16.13 -10.28 -0.23
N GLY A 67 -14.96 -10.72 -0.73
CA GLY A 67 -14.63 -10.69 -2.15
C GLY A 67 -14.33 -9.29 -2.70
N LEU A 68 -14.28 -8.26 -1.85
CA LEU A 68 -13.95 -6.90 -2.27
C LEU A 68 -12.49 -6.81 -2.72
N ASN A 69 -12.32 -6.20 -3.88
CA ASN A 69 -11.05 -6.04 -4.56
C ASN A 69 -10.91 -4.58 -5.01
N HIS A 70 -9.82 -3.92 -4.57
CA HIS A 70 -9.64 -2.49 -4.85
C HIS A 70 -9.48 -2.20 -6.35
N HIS A 71 -8.89 -3.09 -7.16
CA HIS A 71 -8.83 -2.90 -8.62
C HIS A 71 -10.23 -2.94 -9.25
N ALA A 72 -11.10 -3.86 -8.82
CA ALA A 72 -12.47 -3.92 -9.33
C ALA A 72 -13.28 -2.67 -8.99
N ILE A 73 -13.16 -2.19 -7.75
CA ILE A 73 -13.76 -0.93 -7.29
C ILE A 73 -13.15 0.26 -8.05
N GLY A 74 -11.83 0.24 -8.25
CA GLY A 74 -11.07 1.25 -8.98
C GLY A 74 -11.58 1.41 -10.40
N ARG A 75 -11.69 0.31 -11.16
CA ARG A 75 -12.28 0.32 -12.51
C ARG A 75 -13.68 0.91 -12.53
N ALA A 76 -14.56 0.49 -11.62
CA ALA A 76 -15.92 1.02 -11.57
C ALA A 76 -15.94 2.53 -11.31
N ARG A 77 -15.09 3.01 -10.40
CA ARG A 77 -14.95 4.44 -10.10
C ARG A 77 -14.33 5.21 -11.27
N ILE A 78 -13.34 4.66 -11.96
CA ILE A 78 -12.75 5.30 -13.16
C ILE A 78 -13.81 5.40 -14.27
N ARG A 79 -14.58 4.34 -14.52
CA ARG A 79 -15.71 4.38 -15.47
C ARG A 79 -16.76 5.43 -15.11
N SER A 80 -17.06 5.62 -13.82
CA SER A 80 -17.99 6.68 -13.42
C SER A 80 -17.47 8.11 -13.68
N LEU A 81 -16.16 8.27 -13.87
CA LEU A 81 -15.51 9.55 -14.18
C LEU A 81 -15.36 9.79 -15.69
N ASP A 82 -15.81 8.86 -16.53
CA ASP A 82 -15.71 8.93 -18.00
C ASP A 82 -16.22 10.26 -18.60
N PRO A 83 -17.35 10.87 -18.14
CA PRO A 83 -17.77 12.18 -18.63
C PRO A 83 -16.71 13.28 -18.43
N VAL A 84 -16.11 13.36 -17.24
CA VAL A 84 -15.07 14.35 -16.92
C VAL A 84 -13.77 14.04 -17.65
N LEU A 85 -13.43 12.76 -17.83
CA LEU A 85 -12.26 12.38 -18.61
C LEU A 85 -12.40 12.84 -20.08
N ARG A 86 -13.60 12.70 -20.66
CA ARG A 86 -13.87 13.15 -22.04
C ARG A 86 -13.77 14.65 -22.23
N GLU A 87 -14.14 15.46 -21.22
CA GLU A 87 -13.92 16.91 -21.24
C GLU A 87 -12.43 17.29 -21.40
N HIS A 88 -11.54 16.39 -21.01
CA HIS A 88 -10.09 16.54 -21.14
C HIS A 88 -9.47 15.71 -22.28
N GLY A 89 -10.28 15.19 -23.21
CA GLY A 89 -9.80 14.42 -24.36
C GLY A 89 -9.30 13.01 -24.00
N LEU A 90 -9.70 12.47 -22.84
CA LEU A 90 -9.38 11.13 -22.38
C LEU A 90 -10.64 10.27 -22.32
N ASP A 91 -10.49 8.95 -22.18
CA ASP A 91 -11.59 8.04 -21.89
C ASP A 91 -11.22 7.07 -20.76
N ALA A 92 -12.23 6.56 -20.06
CA ALA A 92 -12.02 5.70 -18.90
C ALA A 92 -11.30 4.38 -19.23
N GLU A 93 -11.52 3.79 -20.40
CA GLU A 93 -10.94 2.50 -20.74
C GLU A 93 -9.45 2.61 -21.07
N THR A 94 -9.02 3.73 -21.68
CA THR A 94 -7.60 4.06 -21.85
C THR A 94 -6.91 4.20 -20.50
N VAL A 95 -7.51 4.94 -19.55
CA VAL A 95 -6.96 5.10 -18.19
C VAL A 95 -6.86 3.76 -17.47
N ILE A 96 -7.89 2.92 -17.55
CA ILE A 96 -7.88 1.58 -16.96
C ILE A 96 -6.82 0.68 -17.61
N ALA A 97 -6.66 0.76 -18.94
CA ALA A 97 -5.66 -0.05 -19.64
C ALA A 97 -4.24 0.32 -19.24
N ILE A 98 -3.98 1.60 -18.95
CA ILE A 98 -2.70 2.07 -18.41
C ILE A 98 -2.50 1.57 -16.97
N ASP A 99 -3.50 1.73 -16.10
CA ASP A 99 -3.46 1.28 -14.70
C ASP A 99 -3.21 -0.25 -14.58
N GLU A 100 -3.82 -1.03 -15.47
CA GLU A 100 -3.64 -2.48 -15.52
C GLU A 100 -2.35 -2.93 -16.21
N GLY A 101 -1.53 -2.00 -16.71
CA GLY A 101 -0.31 -2.30 -17.45
C GLY A 101 -0.55 -2.99 -18.80
N ARG A 102 -1.75 -2.89 -19.37
CA ARG A 102 -2.09 -3.42 -20.70
C ARG A 102 -1.51 -2.56 -21.83
N VAL A 103 -1.10 -1.33 -21.52
CA VAL A 103 -0.45 -0.39 -22.43
C VAL A 103 0.87 0.05 -21.80
N PRO A 104 1.97 0.14 -22.59
CA PRO A 104 3.21 0.70 -22.10
C PRO A 104 3.00 2.10 -21.53
N SER A 105 3.46 2.33 -20.30
CA SER A 105 3.37 3.64 -19.64
C SER A 105 4.49 3.80 -18.61
N PRO A 106 4.75 5.03 -18.13
CA PRO A 106 5.69 5.27 -17.02
C PRO A 106 5.29 4.58 -15.70
N LEU A 107 4.06 4.09 -15.57
CA LEU A 107 3.56 3.43 -14.35
C LEU A 107 3.86 1.93 -14.31
N PHE A 108 4.28 1.34 -15.43
CA PHE A 108 4.59 -0.08 -15.53
C PHE A 108 6.09 -0.30 -15.72
N ALA A 109 6.67 -1.17 -14.89
CA ALA A 109 8.09 -1.53 -14.98
C ALA A 109 8.26 -2.96 -15.52
N VAL A 110 9.47 -3.31 -15.92
CA VAL A 110 9.81 -4.70 -16.24
C VAL A 110 9.64 -5.57 -14.99
N ALA A 111 9.48 -6.89 -15.16
CA ALA A 111 9.29 -7.80 -14.03
C ALA A 111 10.44 -7.68 -13.00
N GLY A 112 10.09 -7.38 -11.75
CA GLY A 112 11.04 -7.14 -10.65
C GLY A 112 11.70 -5.76 -10.66
N GLY A 113 11.36 -4.90 -11.62
CA GLY A 113 11.82 -3.52 -11.73
C GLY A 113 10.98 -2.55 -10.90
N LEU A 114 11.64 -1.57 -10.30
CA LEU A 114 11.01 -0.53 -9.50
C LEU A 114 10.16 0.40 -10.37
N LYS A 115 8.84 0.38 -10.18
CA LYS A 115 7.86 1.29 -10.80
C LYS A 115 7.65 2.56 -9.98
N LEU A 116 7.08 3.61 -10.61
CA LEU A 116 6.88 4.92 -9.97
C LEU A 116 5.96 4.91 -8.74
N ASP A 117 4.93 4.07 -8.74
CA ASP A 117 4.06 3.83 -7.57
C ASP A 117 4.88 3.36 -6.34
N HIS A 118 5.72 2.35 -6.54
CA HIS A 118 6.61 1.85 -5.49
C HIS A 118 7.68 2.88 -5.11
N LEU A 119 8.22 3.64 -6.07
CA LEU A 119 9.18 4.71 -5.79
C LEU A 119 8.61 5.78 -4.84
N ASP A 120 7.41 6.30 -5.10
CA ASP A 120 6.77 7.25 -4.18
C ASP A 120 6.58 6.62 -2.80
N SER A 121 6.06 5.40 -2.74
CA SER A 121 5.81 4.68 -1.49
C SER A 121 7.09 4.52 -0.64
N PHE A 122 8.20 4.09 -1.25
CA PHE A 122 9.47 3.91 -0.55
C PHE A 122 10.10 5.22 -0.08
N LEU A 123 10.07 6.27 -0.90
CA LEU A 123 10.57 7.59 -0.50
C LEU A 123 9.74 8.20 0.62
N ARG A 124 8.41 8.09 0.52
CA ARG A 124 7.46 8.62 1.50
C ARG A 124 7.56 7.90 2.84
N SER A 125 7.57 6.58 2.83
CA SER A 125 7.81 5.79 4.04
C SER A 125 9.20 6.05 4.60
N GLY A 126 10.20 6.10 3.71
CA GLY A 126 11.57 6.43 4.08
C GLY A 126 11.65 7.74 4.85
N GLN A 127 11.02 8.80 4.34
CA GLN A 127 10.99 10.10 5.00
C GLN A 127 10.25 10.05 6.34
N ALA A 128 9.09 9.39 6.41
CA ALA A 128 8.30 9.26 7.64
C ALA A 128 9.03 8.49 8.75
N HIS A 129 9.96 7.60 8.39
CA HIS A 129 10.80 6.84 9.31
C HIS A 129 12.21 7.41 9.50
N GLY A 130 12.57 8.50 8.80
CA GLY A 130 13.92 9.06 8.84
C GLY A 130 15.00 8.15 8.21
N ARG A 131 14.64 7.35 7.20
CA ARG A 131 15.55 6.44 6.47
C ARG A 131 16.15 7.06 5.21
N THR A 132 15.64 8.20 4.74
CA THR A 132 16.20 8.91 3.57
C THR A 132 17.53 9.54 3.92
N VAL A 133 18.56 9.27 3.11
CA VAL A 133 19.88 9.90 3.24
C VAL A 133 19.88 11.23 2.51
N SER A 134 19.45 11.20 1.25
CA SER A 134 19.27 12.37 0.39
C SER A 134 17.84 12.86 0.46
N PRO A 135 17.59 14.17 0.37
CA PRO A 135 16.23 14.66 0.25
C PRO A 135 15.61 14.19 -1.07
N PRO A 136 14.31 13.83 -1.11
CA PRO A 136 13.68 13.23 -2.30
C PRO A 136 13.84 14.04 -3.60
N TRP A 137 13.82 15.38 -3.52
CA TRP A 137 13.98 16.25 -4.70
C TRP A 137 15.38 16.17 -5.32
N GLU A 138 16.41 15.90 -4.52
CA GLU A 138 17.79 15.73 -5.00
C GLU A 138 17.99 14.32 -5.56
N LEU A 139 17.41 13.32 -4.91
CA LEU A 139 17.37 11.95 -5.42
C LEU A 139 16.69 11.91 -6.80
N LEU A 140 15.52 12.55 -6.94
CA LEU A 140 14.76 12.60 -8.20
C LEU A 140 15.61 13.13 -9.38
N ARG A 141 16.46 14.14 -9.17
CA ARG A 141 17.33 14.71 -10.22
C ARG A 141 18.38 13.74 -10.75
N ARG A 142 18.67 12.65 -10.02
CA ARG A 142 19.65 11.62 -10.38
C ARG A 142 19.00 10.39 -11.02
N LEU A 143 17.67 10.31 -11.03
CA LEU A 143 16.92 9.19 -11.57
C LEU A 143 16.61 9.36 -13.05
N ARG A 144 16.43 8.22 -13.72
CA ARG A 144 15.94 8.10 -15.09
C ARG A 144 14.83 7.05 -15.12
N LEU A 145 14.04 7.05 -16.18
CA LEU A 145 13.16 5.92 -16.52
C LEU A 145 13.68 5.20 -17.76
N ARG A 146 13.77 3.87 -17.68
CA ARG A 146 14.09 2.99 -18.82
C ARG A 146 13.04 1.89 -18.89
N GLY A 147 12.23 1.91 -19.96
CA GLY A 147 11.11 0.98 -20.10
C GLY A 147 10.17 1.00 -18.89
N GLY A 148 9.88 2.19 -18.37
CA GLY A 148 9.05 2.43 -17.18
C GLY A 148 9.65 1.96 -15.84
N THR A 149 10.89 1.45 -15.85
CA THR A 149 11.64 1.09 -14.64
C THR A 149 12.55 2.23 -14.20
N VAL A 150 12.61 2.50 -12.91
CA VAL A 150 13.53 3.48 -12.30
C VAL A 150 14.97 3.00 -12.49
N ASP A 151 15.81 3.86 -13.06
CA ASP A 151 17.23 3.63 -13.35
C ASP A 151 18.08 4.72 -12.69
N ALA A 152 19.22 4.33 -12.13
CA ALA A 152 20.15 5.25 -11.50
C ALA A 152 21.60 4.78 -11.61
N ASP A 153 22.55 5.62 -11.19
CA ASP A 153 23.93 5.17 -10.95
C ASP A 153 24.00 4.24 -9.72
N ALA A 154 25.13 3.55 -9.56
CA ALA A 154 25.31 2.57 -8.48
C ALA A 154 25.09 3.15 -7.07
N ALA A 155 25.53 4.39 -6.82
CA ALA A 155 25.42 5.01 -5.51
C ALA A 155 23.97 5.36 -5.16
N THR A 156 23.24 5.96 -6.11
CA THR A 156 21.84 6.34 -5.96
C THR A 156 20.94 5.10 -5.91
N ALA A 157 21.26 4.06 -6.69
CA ALA A 157 20.56 2.79 -6.64
C ALA A 157 20.72 2.09 -5.28
N ALA A 158 21.91 2.15 -4.67
CA ALA A 158 22.13 1.62 -3.33
C ALA A 158 21.23 2.31 -2.28
N GLU A 159 21.11 3.64 -2.33
CA GLU A 159 20.20 4.38 -1.45
C GLU A 159 18.73 3.94 -1.62
N LEU A 160 18.28 3.73 -2.85
CA LEU A 160 16.93 3.21 -3.12
C LEU A 160 16.74 1.77 -2.59
N ILE A 161 17.76 0.91 -2.74
CA ILE A 161 17.74 -0.46 -2.22
C ILE A 161 17.61 -0.46 -0.70
N ASP A 162 18.31 0.44 0.00
CA ASP A 162 18.21 0.57 1.45
C ASP A 162 16.79 0.97 1.90
N LEU A 163 16.12 1.85 1.13
CA LEU A 163 14.71 2.19 1.38
C LEU A 163 13.78 0.99 1.18
N ILE A 164 13.98 0.21 0.11
CA ILE A 164 13.20 -1.01 -0.19
C ILE A 164 13.36 -2.03 0.94
N VAL A 165 14.61 -2.29 1.36
CA VAL A 165 14.93 -3.21 2.45
C VAL A 165 14.35 -2.71 3.77
N GLY A 166 14.49 -1.42 4.05
CA GLY A 166 13.95 -0.76 5.24
C GLY A 166 12.42 -0.87 5.32
N GLU A 167 11.73 -0.68 4.20
CA GLU A 167 10.28 -0.86 4.11
C GLU A 167 9.87 -2.31 4.33
N ALA A 168 10.54 -3.24 3.66
CA ALA A 168 10.25 -4.66 3.83
C ALA A 168 10.52 -5.15 5.26
N ARG A 169 11.54 -4.61 5.96
CA ARG A 169 11.77 -4.86 7.39
C ARG A 169 10.69 -4.22 8.25
N GLY A 170 10.27 -2.99 7.94
CA GLY A 170 9.16 -2.30 8.59
C GLY A 170 7.85 -3.08 8.50
N HIS A 171 7.54 -3.66 7.33
CA HIS A 171 6.37 -4.50 7.14
C HIS A 171 6.36 -5.74 8.05
N ARG A 172 7.53 -6.28 8.39
CA ARG A 172 7.73 -7.46 9.25
C ARG A 172 7.85 -7.11 10.74
N ALA A 173 7.91 -5.83 11.10
CA ALA A 173 8.06 -5.41 12.48
C ALA A 173 6.78 -5.69 13.29
N SER A 174 6.94 -6.04 14.57
CA SER A 174 5.83 -6.37 15.46
C SER A 174 4.75 -5.28 15.48
N ALA A 175 5.16 -4.00 15.50
CA ALA A 175 4.23 -2.87 15.50
C ALA A 175 3.31 -2.85 14.27
N ASN A 176 3.81 -3.21 13.08
CA ASN A 176 2.99 -3.26 11.87
C ASN A 176 2.13 -4.53 11.85
N VAL A 177 2.75 -5.69 12.09
CA VAL A 177 2.06 -6.99 12.03
C VAL A 177 0.91 -7.04 13.03
N ALA A 178 1.13 -6.60 14.28
CA ALA A 178 0.10 -6.57 15.30
C ALA A 178 -1.06 -5.66 14.88
N ALA A 179 -0.77 -4.46 14.36
CA ALA A 179 -1.80 -3.54 13.96
C ALA A 179 -2.68 -4.08 12.82
N VAL A 180 -2.06 -4.67 11.79
CA VAL A 180 -2.78 -5.28 10.68
C VAL A 180 -3.61 -6.47 11.15
N ALA A 181 -3.04 -7.37 11.97
CA ALA A 181 -3.74 -8.56 12.45
C ALA A 181 -4.95 -8.22 13.32
N VAL A 182 -4.79 -7.32 14.29
CA VAL A 182 -5.87 -6.91 15.20
C VAL A 182 -6.98 -6.21 14.44
N LEU A 183 -6.65 -5.26 13.55
CA LEU A 183 -7.65 -4.59 12.72
C LEU A 183 -8.40 -5.58 11.83
N ARG A 184 -7.70 -6.52 11.19
CA ARG A 184 -8.34 -7.56 10.37
C ARG A 184 -9.28 -8.44 11.19
N SER A 185 -8.89 -8.82 12.41
CA SER A 185 -9.76 -9.61 13.30
C SER A 185 -11.02 -8.84 13.69
N LEU A 186 -10.91 -7.54 13.97
CA LEU A 186 -12.06 -6.67 14.27
C LEU A 186 -12.99 -6.54 13.06
N VAL A 187 -12.44 -6.33 11.86
CA VAL A 187 -13.23 -6.22 10.62
C VAL A 187 -13.88 -7.54 10.25
N ALA A 188 -13.19 -8.67 10.44
CA ALA A 188 -13.76 -10.00 10.22
C ALA A 188 -14.98 -10.24 11.10
N GLU A 189 -14.92 -9.84 12.37
CA GLU A 189 -16.02 -9.97 13.32
C GLU A 189 -17.19 -9.03 12.99
N LEU A 190 -16.91 -7.77 12.62
CA LEU A 190 -17.92 -6.83 12.14
C LEU A 190 -18.68 -7.40 10.91
N LEU A 191 -17.95 -8.03 9.99
CA LEU A 191 -18.46 -8.50 8.70
C LEU A 191 -18.92 -9.97 8.70
N ALA A 192 -18.85 -10.71 9.82
CA ALA A 192 -19.09 -12.15 9.86
C ALA A 192 -20.43 -12.58 9.23
N ASP A 193 -21.47 -11.73 9.36
CA ASP A 193 -22.82 -11.96 8.84
C ASP A 193 -23.26 -10.84 7.87
N ALA A 194 -22.31 -10.07 7.34
CA ALA A 194 -22.61 -8.94 6.47
C ALA A 194 -23.05 -9.41 5.08
N SER A 195 -24.12 -8.81 4.56
CA SER A 195 -24.55 -8.99 3.18
C SER A 195 -25.16 -7.71 2.61
N GLY A 196 -25.21 -7.62 1.28
CA GLY A 196 -25.85 -6.53 0.55
C GLY A 196 -25.31 -5.15 0.94
N GLU A 197 -26.21 -4.29 1.41
CA GLU A 197 -25.98 -2.86 1.67
C GLU A 197 -24.77 -2.58 2.57
N LEU A 198 -24.51 -3.41 3.59
CA LEU A 198 -23.37 -3.18 4.48
C LEU A 198 -22.03 -3.31 3.75
N LEU A 199 -21.91 -4.25 2.82
CA LEU A 199 -20.70 -4.44 2.02
C LEU A 199 -20.49 -3.28 1.04
N ASP A 200 -21.56 -2.79 0.43
CA ASP A 200 -21.52 -1.63 -0.45
C ASP A 200 -21.07 -0.37 0.30
N ARG A 201 -21.59 -0.17 1.53
CA ARG A 201 -21.15 0.93 2.40
C ARG A 201 -19.70 0.76 2.84
N PHE A 202 -19.29 -0.44 3.24
CA PHE A 202 -17.91 -0.74 3.61
C PHE A 202 -16.93 -0.45 2.46
N ALA A 203 -17.31 -0.73 1.21
CA ALA A 203 -16.51 -0.39 0.03
C ALA A 203 -16.30 1.14 -0.15
N ALA A 204 -17.21 1.95 0.40
CA ALA A 204 -17.16 3.41 0.36
C ALA A 204 -16.50 4.05 1.60
N TRP A 205 -16.33 3.32 2.70
CA TRP A 205 -15.83 3.90 3.95
C TRP A 205 -14.40 4.42 3.89
N THR A 206 -14.17 5.44 4.68
CA THR A 206 -12.89 6.02 5.10
C THR A 206 -12.44 5.41 6.43
N ASP A 207 -11.23 5.74 6.89
CA ASP A 207 -10.67 5.16 8.11
C ASP A 207 -11.47 5.55 9.36
N ASP A 208 -11.98 6.78 9.43
CA ASP A 208 -12.80 7.25 10.54
C ASP A 208 -14.20 6.63 10.54
N GLU A 209 -14.80 6.41 9.36
CA GLU A 209 -16.08 5.71 9.23
C GLU A 209 -15.95 4.24 9.67
N LEU A 210 -14.85 3.56 9.31
CA LEU A 210 -14.60 2.19 9.78
C LEU A 210 -14.42 2.17 11.30
N TRP A 211 -13.67 3.11 11.87
CA TRP A 211 -13.54 3.20 13.33
C TRP A 211 -14.89 3.42 14.01
N ALA A 212 -15.72 4.30 13.47
CA ALA A 212 -17.05 4.57 14.01
C ALA A 212 -17.92 3.30 13.99
N ALA A 213 -17.90 2.55 12.89
CA ALA A 213 -18.62 1.28 12.77
C ALA A 213 -18.14 0.25 13.80
N LEU A 214 -16.82 0.07 13.96
CA LEU A 214 -16.23 -0.83 14.95
C LEU A 214 -16.52 -0.42 16.41
N LEU A 215 -16.64 0.88 16.69
CA LEU A 215 -16.99 1.37 18.03
C LEU A 215 -18.49 1.24 18.35
N ALA A 216 -19.33 1.22 17.32
CA ALA A 216 -20.77 1.12 17.44
C ALA A 216 -21.25 -0.34 17.57
N ASP A 217 -20.54 -1.31 16.98
CA ASP A 217 -20.91 -2.73 17.05
C ASP A 217 -20.53 -3.33 18.42
N PRO A 218 -21.49 -3.84 19.21
CA PRO A 218 -21.22 -4.40 20.54
C PRO A 218 -20.20 -5.53 20.57
N ARG A 219 -20.06 -6.30 19.47
CA ARG A 219 -19.12 -7.42 19.35
C ARG A 219 -17.67 -6.93 19.31
N THR A 220 -17.44 -5.77 18.70
CA THR A 220 -16.09 -5.24 18.46
C THR A 220 -15.74 -4.03 19.33
N ALA A 221 -16.72 -3.36 19.95
CA ALA A 221 -16.54 -2.06 20.59
C ALA A 221 -15.48 -2.05 21.71
N GLU A 222 -15.48 -3.05 22.60
CA GLU A 222 -14.52 -3.10 23.71
C GLU A 222 -13.08 -3.26 23.22
N ARG A 223 -12.85 -4.29 22.39
CA ARG A 223 -11.52 -4.58 21.80
C ARG A 223 -11.03 -3.44 20.91
N THR A 224 -11.93 -2.76 20.20
CA THR A 224 -11.64 -1.55 19.42
C THR A 224 -11.17 -0.41 20.30
N ARG A 225 -11.83 -0.13 21.43
CA ARG A 225 -11.41 0.91 22.39
C ARG A 225 -10.05 0.59 23.00
N ALA A 226 -9.83 -0.66 23.39
CA ALA A 226 -8.55 -1.11 23.94
C ALA A 226 -7.43 -0.92 22.92
N PHE A 227 -7.61 -1.42 21.69
CA PHE A 227 -6.62 -1.29 20.63
C PHE A 227 -6.31 0.16 20.27
N ARG A 228 -7.31 1.05 20.22
CA ARG A 228 -7.06 2.48 19.95
C ARG A 228 -6.29 3.21 21.05
N ARG A 229 -6.43 2.79 22.31
CA ARG A 229 -5.82 3.47 23.47
C ARG A 229 -4.46 2.89 23.83
N SER A 230 -4.28 1.60 23.59
CA SER A 230 -3.08 0.84 23.96
C SER A 230 -2.73 -0.14 22.84
N PRO A 231 -2.38 0.34 21.64
CA PRO A 231 -2.03 -0.54 20.53
C PRO A 231 -0.69 -1.27 20.76
N ASP A 232 0.13 -0.78 21.68
CA ASP A 232 1.37 -1.38 22.19
C ASP A 232 1.12 -2.57 23.14
N ALA A 233 -0.10 -2.76 23.63
CA ALA A 233 -0.51 -3.94 24.38
C ALA A 233 -0.67 -5.20 23.51
N TRP A 234 -0.17 -5.18 22.27
CA TRP A 234 -0.21 -6.32 21.36
C TRP A 234 1.20 -6.57 20.82
N ARG A 235 1.60 -7.84 20.78
CA ARG A 235 2.86 -8.26 20.15
C ARG A 235 2.61 -9.27 19.05
N ALA A 236 3.49 -9.27 18.05
CA ALA A 236 3.53 -10.29 17.02
C ALA A 236 4.79 -11.14 17.16
N LEU A 237 4.59 -12.46 17.21
CA LEU A 237 5.65 -13.44 17.30
C LEU A 237 5.66 -14.27 16.02
N LEU A 238 6.85 -14.58 15.49
CA LEU A 238 6.96 -15.53 14.39
C LEU A 238 6.42 -16.88 14.84
N ARG A 239 5.54 -17.48 14.03
CA ARG A 239 4.89 -18.76 14.30
C ARG A 239 5.85 -19.90 13.91
N PRO A 240 6.27 -20.77 14.85
CA PRO A 240 6.94 -22.02 14.52
C PRO A 240 6.06 -22.92 13.64
N ALA A 241 6.67 -23.73 12.77
CA ALA A 241 5.94 -24.54 11.78
C ALA A 241 4.92 -25.52 12.41
N ASP A 242 5.21 -26.00 13.61
CA ASP A 242 4.45 -26.97 14.41
C ASP A 242 3.51 -26.33 15.43
N ALA A 243 3.61 -25.02 15.69
CA ALA A 243 2.78 -24.34 16.67
C ALA A 243 1.33 -24.22 16.19
N VAL A 244 0.37 -24.57 17.05
CA VAL A 244 -1.07 -24.36 16.82
C VAL A 244 -1.49 -23.06 17.51
N PRO A 245 -2.20 -22.14 16.83
CA PRO A 245 -2.69 -20.92 17.47
C PRO A 245 -3.59 -21.24 18.67
N GLY A 246 -3.33 -20.60 19.80
CA GLY A 246 -4.22 -20.62 20.96
C GLY A 246 -5.51 -19.84 20.70
N PRO A 247 -6.55 -20.02 21.55
CA PRO A 247 -7.89 -19.45 21.31
C PRO A 247 -7.92 -17.92 21.29
N ALA A 248 -6.95 -17.24 21.93
CA ALA A 248 -6.86 -15.78 21.96
C ALA A 248 -5.84 -15.21 20.94
N GLN A 249 -5.15 -16.07 20.18
CA GLN A 249 -4.12 -15.65 19.24
C GLN A 249 -4.72 -15.41 17.85
N ILE A 250 -4.29 -14.33 17.20
CA ILE A 250 -4.69 -13.97 15.83
C ILE A 250 -3.57 -14.38 14.90
N GLU A 251 -3.86 -15.25 13.93
CA GLU A 251 -2.89 -15.57 12.88
C GLU A 251 -2.84 -14.48 11.82
N HIS A 252 -1.62 -14.10 11.41
CA HIS A 252 -1.39 -13.21 10.29
C HIS A 252 -0.28 -13.75 9.38
N VAL A 253 -0.43 -13.57 8.07
CA VAL A 253 0.52 -14.05 7.06
C VAL A 253 0.97 -12.91 6.18
N ILE A 254 2.28 -12.72 6.09
CA ILE A 254 2.91 -11.88 5.08
C ILE A 254 3.37 -12.77 3.94
N ALA A 255 2.68 -12.68 2.80
CA ALA A 255 3.00 -13.46 1.60
C ALA A 255 3.71 -12.63 0.51
N ARG A 256 3.67 -11.30 0.59
CA ARG A 256 4.28 -10.36 -0.39
C ARG A 256 5.27 -9.46 0.31
N GLY A 257 6.42 -9.22 -0.34
CA GLY A 257 7.52 -8.44 0.24
C GLY A 257 7.70 -7.03 -0.32
N TYR A 258 7.07 -6.69 -1.46
CA TYR A 258 7.29 -5.44 -2.19
C TYR A 258 8.78 -5.14 -2.40
N LEU A 259 9.43 -5.96 -3.25
CA LEU A 259 10.88 -6.08 -3.37
C LEU A 259 11.36 -5.81 -4.81
N ASP A 260 10.73 -4.83 -5.46
CA ASP A 260 11.11 -4.42 -6.82
C ASP A 260 12.32 -3.48 -6.77
N LEU A 261 13.31 -3.73 -7.63
CA LEU A 261 14.62 -3.09 -7.57
C LEU A 261 14.81 -2.04 -8.67
N PRO A 262 15.53 -0.94 -8.43
CA PRO A 262 15.95 -0.05 -9.51
C PRO A 262 16.93 -0.78 -10.45
N MET A 263 17.01 -0.30 -11.69
CA MET A 263 18.13 -0.61 -12.57
C MET A 263 19.38 0.18 -12.15
N VAL A 264 20.55 -0.42 -12.40
CA VAL A 264 21.85 0.22 -12.24
C VAL A 264 22.46 0.35 -13.63
N ASP A 265 22.58 1.59 -14.11
CA ASP A 265 23.12 1.92 -15.43
C ASP A 265 22.47 1.11 -16.58
N GLY A 266 21.17 0.89 -16.49
CA GLY A 266 20.36 0.19 -17.49
C GLY A 266 20.23 -1.32 -17.28
N GLU A 267 20.86 -1.88 -16.25
CA GLU A 267 20.79 -3.31 -15.94
C GLU A 267 20.02 -3.57 -14.64
N LEU A 268 19.08 -4.52 -14.67
CA LEU A 268 18.42 -4.98 -13.45
C LEU A 268 19.38 -5.91 -12.69
N ARG A 269 19.92 -5.44 -11.57
CA ARG A 269 20.86 -6.19 -10.73
C ARG A 269 20.17 -6.69 -9.46
N GLY A 270 20.52 -7.89 -9.02
CA GLY A 270 20.02 -8.45 -7.78
C GLY A 270 20.66 -7.80 -6.54
N SER A 271 19.98 -7.89 -5.41
CA SER A 271 20.51 -7.54 -4.08
C SER A 271 20.43 -8.77 -3.17
N ALA A 272 21.54 -9.09 -2.48
CA ALA A 272 21.61 -10.24 -1.59
C ALA A 272 20.59 -10.14 -0.45
N GLU A 273 20.46 -8.96 0.16
CA GLU A 273 19.47 -8.70 1.21
C GLU A 273 18.04 -8.87 0.69
N VAL A 274 17.76 -8.40 -0.53
CA VAL A 274 16.43 -8.56 -1.14
C VAL A 274 16.12 -10.03 -1.45
N LEU A 275 17.11 -10.80 -1.88
CA LEU A 275 16.97 -12.24 -2.10
C LEU A 275 16.69 -12.99 -0.80
N GLU A 276 17.41 -12.67 0.28
CA GLU A 276 17.17 -13.23 1.62
C GLU A 276 15.76 -12.91 2.12
N LEU A 277 15.36 -11.64 2.03
CA LEU A 277 14.02 -11.19 2.40
C LEU A 277 12.92 -11.89 1.59
N ARG A 278 13.16 -12.18 0.30
CA ARG A 278 12.24 -12.91 -0.56
C ARG A 278 12.16 -14.40 -0.18
N ALA A 279 13.30 -15.02 0.12
CA ALA A 279 13.39 -16.42 0.51
C ALA A 279 12.69 -16.71 1.86
N GLY A 280 12.60 -15.71 2.75
CA GLY A 280 11.88 -15.84 4.01
C GLY A 280 10.35 -15.84 3.91
N LEU A 281 9.75 -15.65 2.73
CA LEU A 281 8.30 -15.62 2.56
C LEU A 281 7.72 -17.00 2.22
N PRO A 282 6.47 -17.32 2.62
CA PRO A 282 5.60 -16.51 3.48
C PRO A 282 6.02 -16.57 4.96
N LEU A 283 5.89 -15.44 5.66
CA LEU A 283 6.05 -15.39 7.12
C LEU A 283 4.70 -15.52 7.80
N ARG A 284 4.62 -16.38 8.81
CA ARG A 284 3.44 -16.55 9.66
C ARG A 284 3.71 -15.98 11.04
N TYR A 285 2.75 -15.25 11.56
CA TYR A 285 2.81 -14.62 12.87
C TYR A 285 1.62 -15.03 13.72
N LEU A 286 1.86 -15.16 15.02
CA LEU A 286 0.82 -15.20 16.05
C LEU A 286 0.83 -13.85 16.76
N VAL A 287 -0.33 -13.19 16.78
CA VAL A 287 -0.53 -11.91 17.44
C VAL A 287 -1.37 -12.11 18.70
N GLU A 288 -0.87 -11.59 19.81
CA GLU A 288 -1.49 -11.78 21.13
C GLU A 288 -1.37 -10.52 21.99
N PRO A 289 -2.26 -10.34 22.98
CA PRO A 289 -2.10 -9.31 24.00
C PRO A 289 -0.79 -9.50 24.78
N TYR A 290 -0.12 -8.39 25.10
CA TYR A 290 1.08 -8.33 25.93
C TYR A 290 0.73 -8.11 27.41
#